data_AF-A0A936MBV1-F1
#
_entry.id   AF-A0A936MBV1-F1
#
_cell.length_a   1.000
_cell.length_b   1.000
_cell.length_c   1.000
_cell.angle_alpha   90.00
_cell.angle_beta   90.00
_cell.angle_gamma   90.00
#
_symmetry.space_group_name_H-M   'P 1'
#
loop_
_entity.id
_entity.type
_entity.pdbx_description
1 polymer ?
#
loop_
_entity_poly.entity_id
_entity_poly.type
_entity_poly.pdbx_seq_one_letter_code
_entity_poly.pdbx_strand_id
1 'polypeptide(L)' 'MDEPYHVFLQSYGDTELFVAKRTAGGFEVRVRGTEMANTEFSYRIVAKRKGFESPPRACAVGR' A
#
# COMPACT_ATOMS: atom_id res chain seq x y z
N MET A 1 -8.87 5.23 -8.15
CA MET A 1 -7.83 4.20 -7.89
C MET A 1 -8.22 3.54 -6.57
N ASP A 2 -9.14 2.58 -6.62
CA ASP A 2 -9.64 1.83 -5.46
C ASP A 2 -8.82 0.56 -5.25
N GLU A 3 -7.51 0.73 -5.08
CA GLU A 3 -6.67 -0.40 -4.68
C GLU A 3 -6.87 -0.67 -3.18
N PRO A 4 -7.03 -1.94 -2.74
CA PRO A 4 -7.43 -2.28 -1.37
C PRO A 4 -6.39 -1.90 -0.31
N TYR A 5 -5.18 -1.56 -0.75
CA TYR A 5 -4.10 -1.09 0.09
C TYR A 5 -3.16 -0.15 -0.66
N HIS A 6 -2.48 0.70 0.09
CA HIS A 6 -1.42 1.57 -0.37
C HIS A 6 -0.09 1.14 0.23
N VAL A 7 0.98 1.13 -0.58
CA VAL A 7 2.33 0.74 -0.16
C VAL A 7 3.23 1.96 -0.23
N PHE A 8 3.84 2.29 0.91
CA PHE A 8 4.91 3.26 1.02
C PHE A 8 6.25 2.52 1.01
N LEU A 9 7.21 3.03 0.26
CA LEU A 9 8.57 2.52 0.19
C LEU A 9 9.53 3.61 0.63
N GLN A 10 10.57 3.22 1.36
CA GLN A 10 11.69 4.09 1.70
C GLN A 10 12.99 3.31 1.48
N SER A 11 13.80 3.76 0.52
CA SER A 11 15.16 3.25 0.33
C SER A 11 16.09 3.80 1.41
N TYR A 12 17.10 3.03 1.79
CA TYR A 12 18.17 3.48 2.67
C TYR A 12 19.39 4.00 1.90
N GLY A 13 19.41 3.83 0.58
CA GLY A 13 20.46 4.32 -0.31
C GLY A 13 19.94 5.24 -1.41
N ASP A 14 20.84 5.62 -2.31
CA ASP A 14 20.56 6.50 -3.45
C ASP A 14 19.92 5.71 -4.60
N THR A 15 18.71 5.22 -4.38
CA THR A 15 17.99 4.41 -5.36
C THR A 15 16.52 4.73 -5.31
N GLU A 16 15.96 4.99 -6.49
CA GLU A 16 14.52 5.15 -6.66
C GLU A 16 13.84 3.78 -6.77
N LEU A 17 12.88 3.53 -5.90
CA LEU A 17 12.09 2.30 -5.87
C LEU A 17 10.64 2.60 -6.25
N PHE A 18 10.00 1.66 -6.93
CA PHE A 18 8.58 1.72 -7.24
C PHE A 18 7.89 0.37 -7.08
N VAL A 19 6.58 0.43 -6.87
CA VAL A 19 5.73 -0.75 -6.72
C VAL A 19 5.17 -1.16 -8.07
N ALA A 20 5.34 -2.43 -8.44
CA ALA A 20 4.81 -3.04 -9.65
C ALA A 20 3.92 -4.25 -9.32
N LYS A 21 3.16 -4.72 -10.32
CA LYS A 21 2.30 -5.92 -10.26
C LYS A 21 1.50 -6.06 -8.94
N ARG A 22 0.77 -5.02 -8.56
CA ARG A 22 -0.08 -5.07 -7.37
C ARG A 22 -1.25 -6.03 -7.58
N THR A 23 -1.49 -6.87 -6.59
CA THR A 23 -2.60 -7.83 -6.54
C THR A 23 -3.18 -7.86 -5.13
N ALA A 24 -4.32 -8.53 -4.93
CA ALA A 24 -4.86 -8.73 -3.59
C ALA A 24 -3.94 -9.56 -2.66
N GLY A 25 -3.03 -10.37 -3.23
CA GLY A 25 -2.11 -11.22 -2.47
C GLY A 25 -0.72 -10.61 -2.24
N GLY A 26 -0.39 -9.51 -2.92
CA GLY A 26 0.92 -8.87 -2.77
C GLY A 26 1.31 -7.96 -3.92
N PHE A 27 2.57 -7.53 -3.90
CA PHE A 27 3.16 -6.58 -4.85
C PHE A 27 4.64 -6.90 -5.08
N GLU A 28 5.18 -6.40 -6.19
CA GLU A 28 6.62 -6.43 -6.47
C GLU A 28 7.25 -5.06 -6.18
N VAL A 29 8.46 -5.05 -5.63
CA VAL A 29 9.29 -3.84 -5.51
C VAL A 29 10.36 -3.89 -6.59
N ARG A 30 10.50 -2.81 -7.36
CA ARG A 30 11.47 -2.70 -8.45
C ARG A 30 12.28 -1.42 -8.34
N VAL A 31 13.54 -1.52 -8.71
CA VAL A 31 14.45 -0.38 -8.88
C VAL A 31 14.12 0.32 -10.20
N ARG A 32 14.07 1.65 -10.17
CA ARG A 32 13.99 2.46 -11.39
C ARG A 32 15.40 2.61 -11.96
N GLY A 33 15.64 2.03 -13.13
CA GLY A 33 16.92 2.06 -13.82
C GLY A 33 17.25 0.73 -14.48
N THR A 34 18.36 0.69 -15.23
CA THR A 34 18.86 -0.52 -15.89
C THR A 34 19.92 -1.26 -15.06
N GLU A 35 20.42 -0.65 -13.99
CA GLU A 35 21.46 -1.23 -13.13
C GLU A 35 20.85 -2.04 -11.99
N MET A 36 21.45 -3.19 -11.71
CA MET A 36 21.11 -3.99 -10.54
C MET A 36 21.62 -3.26 -9.29
N ALA A 37 20.76 -2.44 -8.69
CA ALA A 37 21.04 -1.85 -7.39
C ALA A 37 20.78 -2.87 -6.28
N ASN A 38 21.81 -3.18 -5.50
CA ASN A 38 21.64 -3.89 -4.23
C ASN A 38 21.41 -2.84 -3.15
N THR A 39 20.13 -2.59 -2.82
CA THR A 39 19.76 -1.60 -1.81
C THR A 39 18.78 -2.21 -0.81
N GLU A 40 18.96 -1.88 0.45
CA GLU A 40 18.01 -2.20 1.51
C GLU A 40 16.88 -1.16 1.53
N PHE A 41 15.69 -1.59 1.88
CA PHE A 41 14.53 -0.70 1.96
C PHE A 41 13.58 -1.13 3.08
N SER A 42 12.80 -0.17 3.55
CA SER A 42 11.64 -0.41 4.41
C SER A 42 10.35 -0.17 3.65
N TYR A 43 9.27 -0.80 4.12
CA TYR A 43 7.95 -0.64 3.54
C TYR A 43 6.87 -0.53 4.62
N ARG A 44 5.79 0.17 4.28
CA ARG A 44 4.58 0.24 5.10
C ARG A 44 3.35 0.05 4.22
N ILE A 45 2.44 -0.80 4.66
CA ILE A 45 1.18 -1.07 3.97
C ILE A 45 0.04 -0.46 4.78
N VAL A 46 -0.80 0.33 4.12
CA VAL A 46 -2.02 0.88 4.70
C VAL A 46 -3.20 0.32 3.92
N ALA A 47 -4.05 -0.45 4.58
CA ALA A 47 -5.20 -1.09 3.96
C ALA A 47 -6.47 -0.75 4.76
N LYS A 48 -7.61 -0.70 4.06
CA LYS A 48 -8.91 -0.69 4.73
C LYS A 48 -9.33 -2.13 5.02
N ARG A 49 -9.84 -2.38 6.23
CA ARG A 49 -10.40 -3.68 6.58
C ARG A 49 -11.70 -3.89 5.80
N LYS A 50 -11.75 -4.92 4.96
CA LYS A 50 -13.00 -5.30 4.26
C LYS A 50 -14.09 -5.61 5.28
N GLY A 51 -15.29 -5.09 5.06
CA GLY A 51 -16.46 -5.30 5.94
C GLY A 51 -16.61 -4.33 7.12
N PHE A 52 -15.72 -3.33 7.24
CA PHE A 52 -15.82 -2.24 8.25
C PHE A 52 -15.95 -0.86 7.58
N GLU A 53 -16.59 -0.83 6.41
CA GLU A 53 -16.65 0.37 5.55
C GLU A 53 -17.64 1.43 6.05
N SER A 54 -18.44 1.14 7.07
CA SER A 54 -19.26 2.13 7.79
C SER A 54 -19.56 1.65 9.22
N PRO A 55 -19.54 2.53 10.24
CA PRO A 55 -20.25 2.23 11.48
C PRO A 55 -21.73 2.00 11.15
N PRO A 56 -22.43 1.07 11.83
CA PRO A 56 -23.86 0.91 11.64
C PRO A 56 -24.53 2.27 11.84
N ARG A 57 -25.44 2.62 10.91
CA ARG A 57 -26.29 3.82 11.03
C ARG A 57 -26.83 3.86 12.45
N ALA A 58 -26.49 4.93 13.19
CA ALA A 58 -27.10 5.19 14.47
C ALA A 58 -28.62 5.14 14.29
N CYS A 59 -29.30 4.39 15.14
CA CYS A 59 -30.76 4.39 15.20
C CYS A 59 -31.24 5.84 15.31
N ALA A 60 -32.09 6.26 14.37
CA ALA A 60 -32.88 7.47 14.55
C ALA A 60 -33.87 7.19 15.70
N VAL A 61 -33.47 7.52 16.93
CA VAL A 61 -34.43 7.62 18.04
C VAL A 61 -35.23 8.88 17.78
N GLY A 62 -36.49 8.68 17.40
CA GLY A 62 -37.43 9.75 17.14
C GLY A 62 -37.68 10.62 18.38
N ARG A 63 -37.97 11.89 18.11
CA ARG A 63 -39.01 12.68 18.77
C ARG A 63 -39.65 13.58 17.73
#